data_AF-A0A530ZL26-F1
#
_entry.id   AF-A0A530ZL26-F1
#
_cell.length_a   1.000
_cell.length_b   1.000
_cell.length_c   1.000
_cell.angle_alpha   90.00
_cell.angle_beta   90.00
_cell.angle_gamma   90.00
#
_symmetry.space_group_name_H-M   'P 1'
#
loop_
_entity.id
_entity.type
_entity.pdbx_description
1 polymer ?
#
loop_
_entity_poly.entity_id
_entity_poly.type
_entity_poly.pdbx_seq_one_letter_code
_entity_poly.pdbx_strand_id
1 'polypeptide(L)'
;GLLFLDEATGALDPEGKIAFHQAIKDNCPDVTVISIMHEAVPPRSLSGAEFYHSIVAIADGVGTKKPLAPSLPVELTTILAHPRPVEETRPVEERWLRFPRRIRQK
;
A
#
# COMPACT_ATOMS: atom_id res chain seq x y z
N GLY A 1 -24.51 1.97 5.62
CA GLY A 1 -24.75 2.29 7.06
C GLY A 1 -23.56 3.03 7.66
N LEU A 2 -23.61 3.43 8.94
CA LEU A 2 -22.50 4.05 9.66
C LEU A 2 -22.21 3.25 10.94
N LEU A 3 -20.95 2.86 11.14
CA LEU A 3 -20.45 2.26 12.36
C LEU A 3 -19.46 3.23 13.01
N PHE A 4 -19.72 3.61 14.26
CA PHE A 4 -18.85 4.46 15.05
C PHE A 4 -18.23 3.64 16.18
N LEU A 5 -16.91 3.59 16.21
CA LEU A 5 -16.12 2.82 17.16
C LEU A 5 -15.36 3.79 18.04
N ASP A 6 -15.70 3.85 19.33
CA ASP A 6 -15.01 4.69 20.30
C ASP A 6 -14.16 3.80 21.19
N GLU A 7 -12.84 3.79 20.97
CA GLU A 7 -11.85 2.95 21.66
C GLU A 7 -12.21 1.44 21.71
N ALA A 8 -13.03 0.96 20.78
CA ALA A 8 -13.65 -0.37 20.82
C ALA A 8 -12.67 -1.54 20.88
N THR A 9 -11.41 -1.33 20.50
CA THR A 9 -10.37 -2.36 20.50
C THR A 9 -9.23 -2.11 21.49
N GLY A 10 -9.35 -1.12 22.38
CA GLY A 10 -8.25 -0.72 23.27
C GLY A 10 -7.75 -1.82 24.21
N ALA A 11 -8.64 -2.71 24.65
CA ALA A 11 -8.32 -3.83 25.54
C ALA A 11 -7.96 -5.15 24.81
N LEU A 12 -8.04 -5.18 23.48
CA LEU A 12 -7.73 -6.37 22.70
C LEU A 12 -6.22 -6.53 22.51
N ASP A 13 -5.78 -7.78 22.43
CA ASP A 13 -4.44 -8.13 21.99
C ASP A 13 -4.29 -7.86 20.47
N PRO A 14 -3.05 -7.88 19.93
CA PRO A 14 -2.83 -7.58 18.52
C PRO A 14 -3.62 -8.50 17.56
N GLU A 15 -3.75 -9.79 17.89
CA GLU A 15 -4.52 -10.74 17.07
C GLU A 15 -6.03 -10.45 17.12
N GLY A 16 -6.57 -10.18 18.31
CA GLY A 16 -7.97 -9.78 18.49
C GLY A 16 -8.30 -8.49 17.77
N LYS A 17 -7.38 -7.50 17.76
CA LYS A 17 -7.54 -6.27 16.96
C LYS A 17 -7.71 -6.58 15.48
N ILE A 18 -6.87 -7.44 14.92
CA ILE A 18 -6.93 -7.82 13.51
C ILE A 18 -8.24 -8.58 13.22
N ALA A 19 -8.58 -9.57 14.04
CA ALA A 19 -9.79 -10.37 13.87
C ALA A 19 -11.06 -9.52 13.91
N PHE A 20 -11.12 -8.56 14.84
CA PHE A 20 -12.25 -7.63 14.95
C PHE A 20 -12.43 -6.78 13.69
N HIS A 21 -11.36 -6.18 13.17
CA HIS A 21 -11.43 -5.36 11.96
C HIS A 21 -11.73 -6.20 10.71
N GLN A 22 -11.19 -7.42 10.64
CA GLN A 22 -11.48 -8.36 9.56
C GLN A 22 -12.97 -8.77 9.56
N ALA A 23 -13.54 -9.05 10.73
CA ALA A 23 -14.96 -9.38 10.86
C ALA A 23 -15.87 -8.24 10.36
N ILE A 24 -15.54 -6.99 10.67
CA ILE A 24 -16.28 -5.83 10.14
C ILE A 24 -16.16 -5.76 8.62
N LYS A 25 -14.95 -5.91 8.08
CA LYS A 25 -14.71 -5.86 6.63
C LYS A 25 -15.50 -6.93 5.87
N ASP A 26 -15.60 -8.13 6.43
CA ASP A 26 -16.24 -9.27 5.79
C ASP A 26 -17.77 -9.23 5.88
N ASN A 27 -18.33 -8.68 6.97
CA ASN A 27 -19.78 -8.68 7.21
C ASN A 27 -20.46 -7.35 6.88
N CYS A 28 -19.69 -6.26 6.74
CA CYS A 28 -20.23 -4.91 6.58
C CYS A 28 -19.57 -4.16 5.39
N PRO A 29 -19.60 -4.70 4.15
CA PRO A 29 -18.89 -4.10 3.01
C PRO A 29 -19.40 -2.70 2.61
N ASP A 30 -20.70 -2.42 2.81
CA ASP A 30 -21.34 -1.16 2.44
C ASP A 30 -21.54 -0.19 3.63
N VAL A 31 -20.73 -0.36 4.68
CA VAL A 31 -20.77 0.46 5.89
C VAL A 31 -19.58 1.39 5.94
N THR A 32 -19.83 2.66 6.21
CA THR A 32 -18.76 3.59 6.58
C THR A 32 -18.38 3.34 8.03
N VAL A 33 -17.10 3.10 8.28
CA VAL A 33 -16.57 2.89 9.63
C VAL A 33 -15.76 4.12 10.02
N ILE A 34 -16.09 4.72 11.16
CA ILE A 34 -15.31 5.78 11.80
C ILE A 34 -14.82 5.22 13.14
N SER A 35 -13.51 5.28 13.38
CA SER A 35 -12.89 4.74 14.58
C SER A 35 -12.04 5.79 15.28
N ILE A 36 -12.22 5.90 16.58
CA ILE A 36 -11.37 6.66 17.51
C ILE A 36 -10.44 5.65 18.17
N MET A 37 -9.14 5.91 18.06
CA MET A 37 -8.08 5.01 18.53
C MET A 37 -7.11 5.79 19.41
N HIS A 38 -6.58 5.14 20.44
CA HIS A 38 -5.52 5.69 21.29
C HIS A 38 -4.12 5.40 20.73
N GLU A 39 -4.03 4.45 19.81
CA GLU A 39 -2.80 4.09 19.14
C GLU A 39 -2.41 5.11 18.06
N ALA A 40 -1.10 5.37 17.96
CA ALA A 40 -0.56 6.29 16.95
C ALA A 40 -0.66 5.75 15.50
N VAL A 41 -0.85 4.44 15.34
CA VAL A 41 -0.87 3.76 14.03
C VAL A 41 -2.12 2.89 13.94
N PRO A 42 -2.90 2.97 12.86
CA PRO A 42 -4.07 2.13 12.67
C PRO A 42 -3.66 0.67 12.47
N PRO A 43 -4.54 -0.29 12.80
CA PRO A 43 -4.29 -1.70 12.60
C PRO A 43 -4.24 -2.02 11.11
N ARG A 44 -3.41 -3.01 10.77
CA ARG A 44 -3.27 -3.57 9.43
C ARG A 44 -3.64 -5.05 9.46
N SER A 45 -4.05 -5.59 8.33
CA SER A 45 -4.25 -7.02 8.17
C SER A 45 -2.94 -7.79 8.37
N LEU A 46 -3.03 -9.11 8.51
CA LEU A 46 -1.84 -9.99 8.52
C LEU A 46 -0.99 -9.85 7.25
N SER A 47 -1.59 -9.47 6.11
CA SER A 47 -0.89 -9.20 4.86
C SER A 47 -0.31 -7.77 4.78
N GLY A 48 -0.48 -6.96 5.83
CA GLY A 48 -0.02 -5.56 5.87
C GLY A 48 -0.95 -4.57 5.16
N ALA A 49 -2.12 -5.01 4.69
CA ALA A 49 -3.09 -4.13 4.06
C ALA A 49 -3.80 -3.25 5.10
N GLU A 50 -4.06 -2.00 4.73
CA GLU A 50 -4.78 -1.06 5.59
C GLU A 50 -6.25 -1.46 5.71
N PHE A 51 -6.80 -1.45 6.94
CA PHE A 51 -8.24 -1.59 7.15
C PHE A 51 -8.99 -0.28 6.88
N TYR A 52 -8.33 0.86 7.08
CA TYR A 52 -8.89 2.19 6.92
C TYR A 52 -8.36 2.88 5.67
N HIS A 53 -9.21 3.71 5.05
CA HIS A 53 -8.83 4.47 3.86
C HIS A 53 -8.08 5.77 4.18
N SER A 54 -8.27 6.31 5.38
CA SER A 54 -7.74 7.62 5.78
C SER A 54 -7.66 7.72 7.29
N ILE A 55 -6.75 8.56 7.77
CA ILE A 55 -6.70 9.02 9.16
C ILE A 55 -7.20 10.45 9.20
N VAL A 56 -7.94 10.78 10.26
CA VAL A 56 -8.27 12.16 10.61
C VAL A 56 -7.53 12.48 11.91
N ALA A 57 -6.61 13.43 11.87
CA ALA A 57 -5.96 13.96 13.05
C ALA A 57 -6.68 15.24 13.50
N ILE A 58 -7.09 15.29 14.76
CA ILE A 58 -7.76 16.45 15.36
C ILE A 58 -6.81 17.03 16.41
N ALA A 59 -6.36 18.26 16.20
CA ALA A 59 -5.49 18.99 17.11
C ALA A 59 -5.84 20.48 17.07
N ASP A 60 -5.75 21.16 18.22
CA ASP A 60 -6.02 22.60 18.35
C ASP A 60 -7.37 23.05 17.76
N GLY A 61 -8.39 22.18 17.85
CA GLY A 61 -9.72 22.42 17.28
C GLY A 61 -9.81 22.27 15.75
N VAL A 62 -8.74 21.83 15.09
CA VAL A 62 -8.66 21.66 13.62
C VAL A 62 -8.56 20.16 13.28
N GLY A 63 -9.44 19.71 12.38
CA GLY A 63 -9.39 18.37 11.80
C GLY A 63 -8.62 18.34 10.47
N THR A 64 -7.61 17.49 10.34
CA THR A 64 -6.87 17.26 9.10
C THR A 64 -7.02 15.80 8.65
N LYS A 65 -7.47 15.59 7.42
CA LYS A 65 -7.65 14.25 6.84
C LYS A 65 -6.46 13.92 5.94
N LYS A 66 -5.82 12.78 6.17
CA LYS A 66 -4.74 12.24 5.34
C LYS A 66 -5.14 10.86 4.82
N PRO A 67 -5.04 10.59 3.50
CA PRO A 67 -5.24 9.24 2.99
C PRO A 67 -4.14 8.30 3.49
N LEU A 68 -4.55 7.10 3.88
CA LEU A 68 -3.64 5.96 4.03
C LEU A 68 -3.46 5.40 2.63
N ALA A 69 -2.40 5.84 1.93
CA ALA A 69 -2.14 5.40 0.57
C ALA A 69 -2.16 3.87 0.50
N PRO A 70 -2.64 3.27 -0.60
CA PRO A 70 -2.47 1.84 -0.78
C PRO A 70 -0.96 1.56 -0.76
N SER A 71 -0.54 0.48 -0.07
CA SER A 71 0.67 -0.21 -0.46
C SER A 71 0.56 -0.41 -1.96
N LEU A 72 1.56 0.07 -2.73
CA LEU A 72 1.60 -0.06 -4.19
C LEU A 72 0.97 -1.39 -4.63
N PRO A 73 0.18 -1.42 -5.73
CA PRO A 73 -0.35 -2.67 -6.28
C PRO A 73 0.69 -3.78 -6.17
N VAL A 74 0.31 -4.97 -5.69
CA VAL A 74 1.25 -6.06 -5.40
C VAL A 74 2.22 -6.28 -6.58
N GLU A 75 1.71 -6.15 -7.80
CA GLU A 75 2.45 -6.18 -9.06
C GLU A 75 3.61 -5.17 -9.14
N LEU A 76 3.40 -3.93 -8.67
CA LEU A 76 4.44 -2.89 -8.63
C LEU A 76 5.45 -3.12 -7.50
N THR A 77 5.04 -3.69 -6.36
CA THR A 77 6.00 -4.10 -5.32
C THR A 77 6.92 -5.25 -5.78
N THR A 78 6.42 -6.18 -6.60
CA THR A 78 7.25 -7.27 -7.15
C THR A 78 8.35 -6.75 -8.08
N ILE A 79 8.10 -5.69 -8.85
CA ILE A 79 9.10 -5.07 -9.74
C ILE A 79 10.19 -4.37 -8.93
N LEU A 80 9.83 -3.69 -7.83
CA LEU A 80 10.79 -3.01 -6.97
C LEU A 80 11.66 -3.98 -6.14
N ALA A 81 11.15 -5.17 -5.82
CA ALA A 81 11.87 -6.20 -5.07
C ALA A 81 12.89 -7.00 -5.89
N HIS A 82 12.85 -6.91 -7.23
CA HIS A 82 13.79 -7.57 -8.12
C HIS A 82 14.68 -6.53 -8.82
N PRO A 83 15.85 -6.16 -8.25
CA PRO A 83 16.88 -5.53 -9.07
C PRO A 83 17.21 -6.51 -10.21
N ARG A 84 17.00 -6.08 -11.45
CA ARG A 84 17.48 -6.82 -12.63
C ARG A 84 18.96 -7.15 -12.39
N PRO A 85 19.43 -8.37 -12.70
CA PRO A 85 20.87 -8.64 -12.68
C PRO A 85 21.52 -7.57 -13.53
N VAL A 86 22.48 -6.85 -12.95
CA VAL A 86 23.29 -5.88 -13.68
C VAL A 86 24.07 -6.70 -14.69
N GLU A 87 23.53 -6.84 -15.89
CA GLU A 87 24.25 -7.40 -17.02
C GLU A 87 25.45 -6.48 -17.25
N GLU A 88 26.61 -7.06 -16.98
CA GLU A 88 27.96 -6.51 -17.06
C GLU A 88 28.06 -5.26 -17.94
N THR A 89 28.51 -4.17 -17.33
CA THR A 89 28.99 -2.96 -17.99
C THR A 89 29.96 -3.31 -19.11
N ARG A 90 29.47 -3.41 -20.34
CA ARG A 90 30.27 -3.25 -21.55
C ARG A 90 30.26 -1.77 -21.92
N PRO A 91 31.43 -1.13 -22.17
CA PRO A 91 31.48 0.28 -22.53
C PRO A 91 30.64 0.58 -23.78
N VAL A 92 29.90 1.69 -23.73
CA VAL A 92 28.90 2.12 -24.73
C VAL A 92 29.51 2.49 -26.10
N GLU A 93 30.84 2.58 -26.21
CA GLU A 93 31.51 3.15 -27.39
C GLU A 93 31.55 2.24 -28.62
N GLU A 94 31.45 0.91 -28.48
CA GLU A 94 31.57 0.00 -29.64
C GLU A 94 30.25 -0.28 -30.39
N ARG A 95 29.10 0.17 -29.87
CA ARG A 95 27.79 -0.23 -30.42
C ARG A 95 27.40 0.52 -31.70
N TRP A 96 28.07 1.63 -32.04
CA TRP A 96 27.73 2.47 -33.19
C TRP A 96 28.42 2.06 -34.51
N LEU A 97 29.37 1.12 -34.48
CA LEU A 97 30.19 0.78 -35.65
C LEU A 97 29.69 -0.38 -36.50
N ARG A 98 28.52 -0.96 -36.21
CA ARG A 98 27.97 -2.06 -37.02
C ARG A 98 26.58 -1.77 -37.58
N PHE A 99 26.52 -0.80 -38.48
CA PHE A 99 25.47 -0.78 -39.51
C PHE A 99 25.94 -1.59 -40.72
N PRO A 100 25.45 -2.82 -40.96
CA PRO A 100 25.63 -3.43 -42.27
C PRO A 100 24.73 -2.73 -43.29
N ARG A 101 25.35 -1.97 -44.19
CA ARG A 101 24.73 -1.52 -45.45
C ARG A 101 24.29 -2.76 -46.24
N ARG A 102 22.99 -3.08 -46.24
CA ARG A 102 22.40 -3.97 -47.25
C ARG A 102 22.05 -3.15 -48.48
N ILE A 103 22.93 -3.17 -49.48
CA ILE A 103 22.58 -2.80 -50.86
C ILE A 103 21.70 -3.91 -51.43
N ARG A 104 20.59 -3.51 -52.02
CA ARG A 104 19.57 -4.36 -52.66
C ARG A 104 19.68 -4.16 -54.17
N GLN A 105 19.80 -5.24 -54.95
CA GLN A 105 19.37 -5.40 -56.36
C GLN A 105 19.75 -6.84 -56.79
N LYS A 106 18.78 -7.71 -57.11
CA LYS A 106 18.15 -7.97 -58.42
C LYS A 106 19.13 -8.48 -59.47
#